data_AF-A0A177HAU0-F1
#
_entry.id   AF-A0A177HAU0-F1
#
_cell.length_a   1.000
_cell.length_b   1.000
_cell.length_c   1.000
_cell.angle_alpha   90.00
_cell.angle_beta   90.00
_cell.angle_gamma   90.00
#
_symmetry.space_group_name_H-M   'P 1'
#
loop_
_entity.id
_entity.type
_entity.pdbx_description
1 polymer ?
#
loop_
_entity_poly.entity_id
_entity_poly.type
_entity_poly.pdbx_seq_one_letter_code
_entity_poly.pdbx_strand_id
1 'polypeptide(L)'
;MSVALAVSTQAVSESAADLVSTIQHPNFQHIYLITDRDARSFEARLIFQNGELDNPYAEGLAHYVEHLAWLNVTQSTDFEALRHSNAWTNLTSTAYVTHSSETWLTKELQRLIEVSTPFTLAERFMLEERDIILREYEASVAVNPYFEIEQNINKAIYPSSPWARSVLESPTEIEDFSLINAKKLHRKSHELGNAVLIVTGNISKTTLQKALRNLNFPKPAAPIAPTPLPTPEVGNKRVAADIQVARLGSPTLFYRKLIKRPPAQMRPFAIKQFEFYAQRSAHLYPAG
;
A
#
# COMPACT_ATOMS: atom_id res chain seq x y z
N MET A 1 -55.55 10.54 -35.69
CA MET A 1 -54.17 10.26 -36.11
C MET A 1 -53.25 10.64 -34.97
N SER A 2 -52.68 9.67 -34.26
CA SER A 2 -51.64 9.92 -33.25
C SER A 2 -50.48 8.99 -33.55
N VAL A 3 -49.38 9.57 -34.00
CA VAL A 3 -48.11 8.88 -34.25
C VAL A 3 -47.34 8.90 -32.95
N ALA A 4 -47.18 7.75 -32.31
CA ALA A 4 -46.26 7.57 -31.20
C ALA A 4 -44.85 7.32 -31.78
N LEU A 5 -43.93 8.25 -31.56
CA LEU A 5 -42.50 8.02 -31.80
C LEU A 5 -41.95 7.11 -30.70
N ALA A 6 -41.59 5.89 -31.07
CA ALA A 6 -40.76 5.03 -30.25
C ALA A 6 -39.31 5.51 -30.35
N VAL A 7 -38.81 6.19 -29.32
CA VAL A 7 -37.38 6.43 -29.15
C VAL A 7 -36.76 5.16 -28.59
N SER A 8 -36.11 4.38 -29.46
CA SER A 8 -35.29 3.24 -29.06
C SER A 8 -33.97 3.74 -28.49
N THR A 9 -33.88 3.91 -27.17
CA THR A 9 -32.59 4.05 -26.48
C THR A 9 -31.94 2.67 -26.36
N GLN A 10 -31.07 2.32 -27.30
CA GLN A 10 -30.12 1.23 -27.09
C GLN A 10 -29.10 1.69 -26.05
N ALA A 11 -29.28 1.25 -24.80
CA ALA A 11 -28.22 1.31 -23.80
C ALA A 11 -27.12 0.34 -24.22
N VAL A 12 -25.98 0.89 -24.66
CA VAL A 12 -24.77 0.09 -24.89
C VAL A 12 -24.26 -0.35 -23.53
N SER A 13 -24.38 -1.65 -23.24
CA SER A 13 -23.77 -2.28 -22.07
C SER A 13 -22.24 -2.27 -22.25
N GLU A 14 -21.57 -1.27 -21.68
CA GLU A 14 -20.11 -1.16 -21.66
C GLU A 14 -19.53 -2.29 -20.80
N SER A 15 -18.57 -3.05 -21.33
CA SER A 15 -17.99 -4.17 -20.59
C SER A 15 -16.93 -3.65 -19.61
N ALA A 16 -16.72 -4.35 -18.49
CA ALA A 16 -15.66 -3.99 -17.53
C ALA A 16 -14.25 -3.97 -18.17
N ALA A 17 -14.05 -4.66 -19.29
CA ALA A 17 -12.81 -4.63 -20.05
C ALA A 17 -12.60 -3.31 -20.80
N ASP A 18 -13.67 -2.60 -21.16
CA ASP A 18 -13.61 -1.32 -21.87
C ASP A 18 -13.21 -0.15 -20.96
N LEU A 19 -13.38 -0.32 -19.64
CA LEU A 19 -13.06 0.70 -18.63
C LEU A 19 -11.61 0.65 -18.13
N VAL A 20 -10.85 -0.41 -18.44
CA VAL A 20 -9.46 -0.56 -17.99
C VAL A 20 -8.52 -0.56 -19.19
N SER A 21 -7.68 0.47 -19.27
CA SER A 21 -6.65 0.63 -20.29
C SER A 21 -5.26 0.45 -19.71
N THR A 22 -4.38 -0.25 -20.43
CA THR A 22 -2.94 -0.30 -20.11
C THR A 22 -2.17 0.72 -20.93
N ILE A 23 -1.21 1.40 -20.30
CA ILE A 23 -0.27 2.33 -20.94
C ILE A 23 1.14 1.80 -20.75
N GLN A 24 1.93 1.82 -21.83
CA GLN A 24 3.33 1.46 -21.80
C GLN A 24 4.17 2.70 -21.49
N HIS A 25 5.14 2.55 -20.59
CA HIS A 25 6.08 3.61 -20.24
C HIS A 25 7.40 3.00 -19.73
N PRO A 26 8.58 3.45 -20.19
CA PRO A 26 9.85 2.80 -19.86
C PRO A 26 10.22 2.86 -18.37
N ASN A 27 9.66 3.81 -17.62
CA ASN A 27 9.94 3.99 -16.20
C ASN A 27 8.99 3.29 -15.23
N PHE A 28 7.99 2.55 -15.71
CA PHE A 28 7.04 1.83 -14.85
C PHE A 28 6.93 0.38 -15.29
N GLN A 29 6.65 -0.52 -14.36
CA GLN A 29 6.33 -1.90 -14.70
C GLN A 29 5.01 -1.97 -15.47
N HIS A 30 3.98 -1.34 -14.90
CA HIS A 30 2.65 -1.24 -15.50
C HIS A 30 2.02 0.11 -15.19
N ILE A 31 1.25 0.63 -16.14
CA ILE A 31 0.34 1.75 -15.91
C ILE A 31 -1.06 1.30 -16.28
N TYR A 32 -1.98 1.42 -15.34
CA TYR A 32 -3.41 1.16 -15.53
C TYR A 32 -4.18 2.47 -15.45
N LEU A 33 -5.03 2.70 -16.45
CA LEU A 33 -6.04 3.74 -16.45
C LEU A 33 -7.40 3.09 -16.26
N ILE A 34 -8.09 3.42 -15.18
CA ILE A 34 -9.45 3.00 -14.89
C ILE A 34 -10.37 4.19 -15.16
N THR A 35 -11.09 4.15 -16.28
CA THR A 35 -11.96 5.24 -16.69
C THR A 35 -13.25 5.21 -15.87
N ASP A 36 -13.52 6.32 -15.18
CA ASP A 36 -14.79 6.62 -14.53
C ASP A 36 -15.31 7.94 -15.11
N ARG A 37 -16.32 7.88 -15.98
CA ARG A 37 -16.83 9.04 -16.72
C ARG A 37 -17.62 10.02 -15.84
N ASP A 38 -18.11 9.56 -14.69
CA ASP A 38 -18.90 10.38 -13.77
C ASP A 38 -18.01 11.08 -12.73
N ALA A 39 -16.73 10.69 -12.65
CA ALA A 39 -15.77 11.27 -11.73
C ALA A 39 -15.50 12.75 -12.04
N ARG A 40 -15.58 13.60 -11.01
CA ARG A 40 -15.24 15.04 -11.07
C ARG A 40 -13.78 15.33 -10.73
N SER A 41 -13.06 14.30 -10.29
CA SER A 41 -11.66 14.32 -9.89
C SER A 41 -11.04 12.98 -10.25
N PHE A 42 -9.73 12.89 -10.13
CA PHE A 42 -8.99 11.66 -10.33
C PHE A 42 -8.25 11.27 -9.06
N GLU A 43 -8.06 9.97 -8.90
CA GLU A 43 -7.10 9.38 -7.96
C GLU A 43 -5.92 8.83 -8.77
N ALA A 44 -4.69 9.13 -8.34
CA ALA A 44 -3.51 8.44 -8.82
C ALA A 44 -2.84 7.73 -7.65
N ARG A 45 -2.48 6.47 -7.87
CA ARG A 45 -1.80 5.60 -6.90
C ARG A 45 -0.53 5.05 -7.52
N LEU A 46 0.60 5.35 -6.90
CA LEU A 46 1.90 4.76 -7.23
C LEU A 46 2.22 3.68 -6.22
N ILE A 47 2.39 2.43 -6.68
CA ILE A 47 2.62 1.25 -5.84
C ILE A 47 4.00 0.67 -6.13
N PHE A 48 4.90 0.74 -5.16
CA PHE A 48 6.15 -0.01 -5.18
C PHE A 48 5.90 -1.44 -4.73
N GLN A 49 6.43 -2.41 -5.48
CA GLN A 49 6.27 -3.85 -5.19
C GLN A 49 7.25 -4.34 -4.12
N ASN A 50 7.64 -3.46 -3.19
CA ASN A 50 8.49 -3.73 -2.04
C ASN A 50 7.81 -3.20 -0.79
N GLY A 51 7.84 -3.98 0.28
CA GLY A 51 7.26 -3.62 1.58
C GLY A 51 8.12 -4.11 2.73
N GLU A 52 7.51 -4.40 3.88
CA GLU A 52 8.25 -4.80 5.09
C GLU A 52 8.98 -6.15 4.96
N LEU A 53 8.58 -7.04 4.05
CA LEU A 53 9.34 -8.26 3.75
C LEU A 53 10.69 -7.99 3.07
N ASP A 54 10.84 -6.83 2.46
CA ASP A 54 12.07 -6.42 1.78
C ASP A 54 13.07 -5.72 2.70
N ASN A 55 12.65 -5.42 3.94
CA ASN A 55 13.38 -4.73 4.98
C ASN A 55 14.30 -5.69 5.77
N PRO A 56 15.63 -5.59 5.64
CA PRO A 56 16.58 -6.43 6.38
C PRO A 56 16.98 -5.84 7.75
N TYR A 57 16.32 -4.77 8.20
CA TYR A 57 16.68 -4.02 9.41
C TYR A 57 15.58 -4.18 10.49
N ALA A 58 15.51 -3.24 11.44
CA ALA A 58 14.46 -3.17 12.47
C ALA A 58 13.04 -3.32 11.87
N GLU A 59 12.14 -3.98 12.59
CA GLU A 59 10.76 -4.19 12.12
C GLU A 59 10.05 -2.85 11.90
N GLY A 60 9.33 -2.75 10.78
CA GLY A 60 8.60 -1.59 10.28
C GLY A 60 9.44 -0.38 9.84
N LEU A 61 10.77 -0.52 9.74
CA LEU A 61 11.57 0.50 9.05
C LEU A 61 11.05 0.80 7.62
N ALA A 62 10.34 -0.12 6.95
CA ALA A 62 9.69 0.17 5.67
C ALA A 62 8.57 1.22 5.79
N HIS A 63 7.77 1.17 6.86
CA HIS A 63 6.73 2.15 7.16
C HIS A 63 7.35 3.51 7.52
N TYR A 64 8.43 3.53 8.31
CA TYR A 64 9.16 4.78 8.51
C TYR A 64 9.78 5.36 7.23
N VAL A 65 10.29 4.52 6.34
CA VAL A 65 10.78 4.98 5.03
C VAL A 65 9.67 5.59 4.18
N GLU A 66 8.44 5.09 4.29
CA GLU A 66 7.27 5.69 3.63
C GLU A 66 7.04 7.13 4.10
N HIS A 67 7.01 7.33 5.42
CA HIS A 67 6.87 8.66 6.03
C HIS A 67 7.95 9.62 5.54
N LEU A 68 9.22 9.20 5.62
CA LEU A 68 10.35 10.02 5.19
C LEU A 68 10.29 10.37 3.70
N ALA A 69 9.92 9.42 2.84
CA ALA A 69 9.81 9.65 1.41
C ALA A 69 8.66 10.60 1.07
N TRP A 70 7.52 10.48 1.74
CA TRP A 70 6.40 11.39 1.55
C TRP A 70 6.71 12.79 2.07
N LEU A 71 7.25 12.91 3.28
CA LEU A 71 7.64 14.18 3.89
C LEU A 71 8.67 14.91 3.02
N ASN A 72 9.63 14.20 2.42
CA ASN A 72 10.64 14.79 1.55
C ASN A 72 10.04 15.55 0.36
N VAL A 73 8.92 15.07 -0.17
CA VAL A 73 8.22 15.68 -1.31
C VAL A 73 7.17 16.70 -0.87
N THR A 74 6.66 16.58 0.36
CA THR A 74 5.52 17.36 0.84
C THR A 74 5.87 18.49 1.81
N GLN A 75 7.06 18.51 2.41
CA GLN A 75 7.45 19.47 3.46
C GLN A 75 7.22 20.95 3.12
N SER A 76 7.28 21.32 1.83
CA SER A 76 7.10 22.70 1.35
C SER A 76 5.74 22.94 0.69
N THR A 77 4.85 21.96 0.73
CA THR A 77 3.52 22.03 0.11
C THR A 77 2.49 22.42 1.15
N ASP A 78 1.53 23.25 0.73
CA ASP A 78 0.38 23.65 1.56
C ASP A 78 -0.48 22.44 1.96
N PHE A 79 -0.90 22.40 3.23
CA PHE A 79 -1.73 21.33 3.79
C PHE A 79 -3.02 21.14 2.99
N GLU A 80 -3.67 22.23 2.57
CA GLU A 80 -4.91 22.16 1.78
C GLU A 80 -4.73 21.44 0.44
N ALA A 81 -3.53 21.53 -0.15
CA ALA A 81 -3.19 20.83 -1.38
C ALA A 81 -2.95 19.33 -1.17
N LEU A 82 -2.70 18.90 0.07
CA LEU A 82 -2.39 17.52 0.45
C LEU A 82 -3.52 16.84 1.23
N ARG A 83 -4.60 17.56 1.58
CA ARG A 83 -5.67 17.06 2.46
C ARG A 83 -6.32 15.73 2.04
N HIS A 84 -6.24 15.38 0.75
CA HIS A 84 -6.76 14.14 0.18
C HIS A 84 -5.67 13.19 -0.32
N SER A 85 -4.42 13.45 0.06
CA SER A 85 -3.31 12.52 -0.16
C SER A 85 -3.24 11.50 0.96
N ASN A 86 -2.72 10.32 0.65
CA ASN A 86 -2.53 9.25 1.62
C ASN A 86 -1.34 8.38 1.20
N ALA A 87 -0.81 7.60 2.12
CA ALA A 87 0.20 6.59 1.86
C ALA A 87 -0.06 5.36 2.74
N TRP A 88 0.51 4.22 2.35
CA TRP A 88 0.49 3.03 3.20
C TRP A 88 1.61 2.08 2.84
N THR A 89 2.01 1.29 3.83
CA THR A 89 2.94 0.16 3.68
C THR A 89 2.28 -1.09 4.21
N ASN A 90 2.49 -2.19 3.52
CA ASN A 90 2.17 -3.52 4.00
C ASN A 90 3.41 -4.43 3.86
N LEU A 91 3.25 -5.73 4.13
CA LEU A 91 4.34 -6.69 4.03
C LEU A 91 5.00 -6.73 2.64
N THR A 92 4.24 -6.49 1.57
CA THR A 92 4.68 -6.75 0.20
C THR A 92 4.82 -5.49 -0.66
N SER A 93 4.31 -4.35 -0.21
CA SER A 93 4.19 -3.14 -1.02
C SER A 93 4.08 -1.88 -0.17
N THR A 94 4.53 -0.78 -0.75
CA THR A 94 4.34 0.59 -0.26
C THR A 94 3.66 1.40 -1.36
N ALA A 95 2.68 2.22 -1.02
CA ALA A 95 1.96 3.02 -1.99
C ALA A 95 1.75 4.46 -1.52
N TYR A 96 1.69 5.36 -2.51
CA TYR A 96 1.37 6.77 -2.32
C TYR A 96 0.17 7.12 -3.21
N VAL A 97 -0.75 7.91 -2.67
CA VAL A 97 -2.02 8.22 -3.29
C VAL A 97 -2.23 9.73 -3.26
N THR A 98 -2.63 10.28 -4.41
CA THR A 98 -3.06 11.67 -4.54
C THR A 98 -4.46 11.71 -5.14
N HIS A 99 -5.29 12.63 -4.67
CA HIS A 99 -6.61 12.91 -5.22
C HIS A 99 -6.72 14.38 -5.59
N SER A 100 -7.06 14.68 -6.85
CA SER A 100 -7.13 16.07 -7.33
C SER A 100 -8.01 16.20 -8.58
N SER A 101 -8.22 17.43 -9.06
CA SER A 101 -8.89 17.67 -10.34
C SER A 101 -7.95 17.44 -11.51
N GLU A 102 -8.48 17.10 -12.70
CA GLU A 102 -7.69 16.82 -13.92
C GLU A 102 -6.66 17.92 -14.25
N THR A 103 -6.97 19.20 -13.92
CA THR A 103 -6.06 20.34 -14.08
C THR A 103 -4.69 20.12 -13.42
N TRP A 104 -4.65 19.40 -12.30
CA TRP A 104 -3.43 19.14 -11.53
C TRP A 104 -2.78 17.79 -11.86
N LEU A 105 -3.30 17.04 -12.86
CA LEU A 105 -2.84 15.69 -13.17
C LEU A 105 -1.32 15.58 -13.31
N THR A 106 -0.70 16.39 -14.16
CA THR A 106 0.76 16.35 -14.35
C THR A 106 1.52 16.66 -13.07
N LYS A 107 1.02 17.60 -12.26
CA LYS A 107 1.67 18.01 -11.00
C LYS A 107 1.62 16.89 -9.96
N GLU A 108 0.47 16.24 -9.78
CA GLU A 108 0.33 15.16 -8.81
C GLU A 108 1.06 13.89 -9.26
N LEU A 109 1.09 13.58 -10.56
CA LEU A 109 1.93 12.51 -11.09
C LEU A 109 3.42 12.81 -10.87
N GLN A 110 3.85 14.07 -11.05
CA GLN A 110 5.22 14.49 -10.77
C GLN A 110 5.56 14.32 -9.28
N ARG A 111 4.66 14.74 -8.38
CA ARG A 111 4.81 14.54 -6.94
C ARG A 111 4.96 13.06 -6.58
N LEU A 112 4.11 12.20 -7.13
CA LEU A 112 4.16 10.77 -6.87
C LEU A 112 5.49 10.15 -7.28
N ILE A 113 6.06 10.50 -8.44
CA ILE A 113 7.36 9.93 -8.85
C ILE A 113 8.53 10.49 -8.04
N GLU A 114 8.41 11.68 -7.47
CA GLU A 114 9.46 12.32 -6.66
C GLU A 114 9.74 11.58 -5.34
N VAL A 115 8.82 10.74 -4.85
CA VAL A 115 9.06 9.88 -3.67
C VAL A 115 10.19 8.86 -3.91
N SER A 116 10.54 8.60 -5.17
CA SER A 116 11.69 7.77 -5.56
C SER A 116 13.04 8.50 -5.48
N THR A 117 13.03 9.81 -5.27
CA THR A 117 14.23 10.63 -5.11
C THR A 117 14.85 10.35 -3.75
N PRO A 118 16.19 10.17 -3.65
CA PRO A 118 16.85 10.05 -2.36
C PRO A 118 16.46 11.22 -1.45
N PHE A 119 15.88 10.93 -0.29
CA PHE A 119 15.43 11.99 0.61
C PHE A 119 16.60 12.73 1.27
N THR A 120 16.48 14.05 1.36
CA THR A 120 17.49 14.97 1.90
C THR A 120 16.94 15.82 3.05
N LEU A 121 16.05 15.24 3.86
CA LEU A 121 15.48 15.90 5.04
C LEU A 121 16.58 16.22 6.07
N ALA A 122 16.37 17.31 6.82
CA ALA A 122 17.20 17.59 7.99
C ALA A 122 16.96 16.51 9.05
N GLU A 123 18.00 16.14 9.78
CA GLU A 123 17.93 15.07 10.80
C GLU A 123 16.81 15.28 11.82
N ARG A 124 16.60 16.53 12.27
CA ARG A 124 15.50 16.86 13.19
C ARG A 124 14.13 16.43 12.67
N PHE A 125 13.84 16.62 11.38
CA PHE A 125 12.55 16.25 10.80
C PHE A 125 12.40 14.75 10.71
N MET A 126 13.50 14.03 10.44
CA MET A 126 13.48 12.57 10.48
C MET A 126 13.19 12.07 11.90
N LEU A 127 13.76 12.70 12.92
CA LEU A 127 13.50 12.33 14.32
C LEU A 127 12.05 12.63 14.73
N GLU A 128 11.51 13.79 14.35
CA GLU A 128 10.10 14.15 14.57
C GLU A 128 9.12 13.12 13.96
N GLU A 129 9.43 12.58 12.78
CA GLU A 129 8.62 11.51 12.16
C GLU A 129 8.61 10.22 12.98
N ARG A 130 9.64 9.92 13.78
CA ARG A 130 9.60 8.77 14.70
C ARG A 130 8.57 8.97 15.80
N ASP A 131 8.47 10.18 16.33
CA ASP A 131 7.48 10.53 17.35
C ASP A 131 6.05 10.51 16.78
N ILE A 132 5.88 10.75 15.47
CA ILE A 132 4.60 10.57 14.79
C ILE A 132 4.24 9.08 14.71
N ILE A 133 5.15 8.23 14.24
CA ILE A 133 4.91 6.78 14.15
C ILE A 133 4.66 6.16 15.52
N LEU A 134 5.36 6.61 16.56
CA LEU A 134 5.10 6.17 17.93
C LEU A 134 3.65 6.47 18.35
N ARG A 135 3.14 7.66 18.03
CA ARG A 135 1.75 8.03 18.31
C ARG A 135 0.76 7.22 17.47
N GLU A 136 1.09 6.87 16.24
CA GLU A 136 0.25 5.99 15.41
C GLU A 136 0.17 4.57 15.97
N TYR A 137 1.29 4.04 16.48
CA TYR A 137 1.31 2.78 17.22
C TYR A 137 0.40 2.86 18.46
N GLU A 138 0.59 3.87 19.30
CA GLU A 138 -0.21 4.08 20.50
C GLU A 138 -1.70 4.20 20.19
N ALA A 139 -2.05 4.95 19.13
CA ALA A 139 -3.43 5.09 18.66
C ALA A 139 -3.99 3.74 18.18
N SER A 140 -3.22 2.97 17.41
CA SER A 140 -3.61 1.65 16.90
C SER A 140 -3.89 0.66 18.04
N VAL A 141 -3.01 0.63 19.05
CA VAL A 141 -3.19 -0.17 20.27
C VAL A 141 -4.38 0.33 21.08
N ALA A 142 -4.60 1.65 21.14
CA ALA A 142 -5.69 2.23 21.90
C ALA A 142 -7.07 1.89 21.31
N VAL A 143 -7.21 1.85 19.99
CA VAL A 143 -8.49 1.55 19.31
C VAL A 143 -8.75 0.06 19.13
N ASN A 144 -7.69 -0.77 19.04
CA ASN A 144 -7.80 -2.21 18.87
C ASN A 144 -7.24 -2.95 20.11
N PRO A 145 -8.09 -3.38 21.06
CA PRO A 145 -7.64 -4.11 22.24
C PRO A 145 -7.05 -5.49 21.91
N TYR A 146 -7.19 -5.96 20.67
CA TYR A 146 -6.67 -7.23 20.20
C TYR A 146 -5.34 -7.11 19.47
N PHE A 147 -4.81 -5.89 19.27
CA PHE A 147 -3.63 -5.65 18.44
C PHE A 147 -2.46 -6.55 18.82
N GLU A 148 -2.06 -6.57 20.10
CA GLU A 148 -0.96 -7.41 20.59
C GLU A 148 -1.24 -8.92 20.43
N ILE A 149 -2.50 -9.35 20.64
CA ILE A 149 -2.91 -10.74 20.44
C ILE A 149 -2.73 -11.13 18.97
N GLU A 150 -3.16 -10.29 18.04
CA GLU A 150 -3.05 -10.56 16.60
C GLU A 150 -1.59 -10.62 16.13
N GLN A 151 -0.73 -9.77 16.68
CA GLN A 151 0.72 -9.81 16.41
C GLN A 151 1.35 -11.09 16.95
N ASN A 152 1.02 -11.48 18.18
CA ASN A 152 1.52 -12.73 18.78
C ASN A 152 1.05 -13.97 18.01
N ILE A 153 -0.20 -13.98 17.53
CA ILE A 153 -0.72 -15.04 16.65
C ILE A 153 0.06 -15.09 15.32
N ASN A 154 0.37 -13.94 14.70
CA ASN A 154 1.19 -13.91 13.48
C ASN A 154 2.59 -14.49 13.72
N LYS A 155 3.26 -14.08 14.80
CA LYS A 155 4.59 -14.61 15.18
C LYS A 155 4.57 -16.11 15.45
N ALA A 156 3.50 -16.61 16.06
CA ALA A 156 3.32 -18.04 16.33
C ALA A 156 3.09 -18.87 15.05
N ILE A 157 2.37 -18.33 14.07
CA ILE A 157 2.03 -19.01 12.81
C ILE A 157 3.19 -18.98 11.82
N TYR A 158 4.01 -17.94 11.84
CA TYR A 158 5.17 -17.76 10.96
C TYR A 158 6.49 -17.71 11.74
N PRO A 159 6.85 -18.76 12.51
CA PRO A 159 8.03 -18.72 13.36
C PRO A 159 9.30 -18.53 12.51
N SER A 160 10.12 -17.56 12.89
CA SER A 160 11.38 -17.23 12.19
C SER A 160 11.24 -16.88 10.71
N SER A 161 10.01 -16.58 10.26
CA SER A 161 9.72 -16.20 8.88
C SER A 161 9.49 -14.70 8.79
N PRO A 162 9.96 -14.03 7.73
CA PRO A 162 9.64 -12.62 7.47
C PRO A 162 8.14 -12.31 7.47
N TRP A 163 7.27 -13.30 7.22
CA TRP A 163 5.81 -13.16 7.32
C TRP A 163 5.27 -12.87 8.74
N ALA A 164 6.07 -13.09 9.77
CA ALA A 164 5.74 -12.74 11.16
C ALA A 164 6.04 -11.28 11.51
N ARG A 165 6.78 -10.56 10.65
CA ARG A 165 7.17 -9.17 10.92
C ARG A 165 5.93 -8.30 11.03
N SER A 166 5.94 -7.35 11.96
CA SER A 166 4.92 -6.32 12.01
C SER A 166 5.31 -5.14 11.12
N VAL A 167 4.32 -4.52 10.48
CA VAL A 167 4.50 -3.23 9.80
C VAL A 167 4.37 -2.07 10.79
N LEU A 168 3.48 -2.22 11.79
CA LEU A 168 3.30 -1.28 12.90
C LEU A 168 4.19 -1.71 14.07
N GLU A 169 5.08 -0.83 14.47
CA GLU A 169 6.32 -1.14 15.16
C GLU A 169 6.18 -0.98 16.66
N SER A 170 6.84 -1.84 17.44
CA SER A 170 6.86 -1.60 18.89
C SER A 170 7.70 -0.35 19.19
N PRO A 171 7.45 0.33 20.31
CA PRO A 171 8.26 1.49 20.72
C PRO A 171 9.77 1.21 20.72
N THR A 172 10.18 0.00 21.13
CA THR A 172 11.58 -0.42 21.14
C THR A 172 12.19 -0.50 19.73
N GLU A 173 11.44 -0.97 18.72
CA GLU A 173 11.93 -1.01 17.34
C GLU A 173 12.06 0.42 16.75
N ILE A 174 11.11 1.31 17.09
CA ILE A 174 11.11 2.71 16.63
C ILE A 174 12.34 3.47 17.14
N GLU A 175 12.72 3.26 18.41
CA GLU A 175 13.92 3.83 18.99
C GLU A 175 15.20 3.42 18.21
N ASP A 176 15.23 2.18 17.73
CA ASP A 176 16.35 1.58 16.99
C ASP A 176 16.39 1.95 15.49
N PHE A 177 15.44 2.74 14.99
CA PHE A 177 15.48 3.19 13.61
C PHE A 177 16.79 3.91 13.30
N SER A 178 17.48 3.46 12.26
CA SER A 178 18.73 4.07 11.81
C SER A 178 18.49 4.85 10.53
N LEU A 179 18.86 6.14 10.52
CA LEU A 179 18.72 6.99 9.33
C LEU A 179 19.55 6.48 8.14
N ILE A 180 20.70 5.86 8.44
CA ILE A 180 21.56 5.23 7.43
C ILE A 180 20.83 4.04 6.82
N ASN A 181 20.21 3.20 7.65
CA ASN A 181 19.46 2.03 7.19
C ASN A 181 18.18 2.44 6.44
N ALA A 182 17.47 3.48 6.90
CA ALA A 182 16.31 4.04 6.20
C ALA A 182 16.70 4.51 4.78
N LYS A 183 17.81 5.26 4.65
CA LYS A 183 18.34 5.67 3.33
C LYS A 183 18.73 4.47 2.46
N LYS A 184 19.33 3.42 3.04
CA LYS A 184 19.68 2.20 2.31
C LYS A 184 18.44 1.44 1.85
N LEU A 185 17.43 1.33 2.70
CA LEU A 185 16.16 0.66 2.41
C LEU A 185 15.40 1.41 1.30
N HIS A 186 15.26 2.73 1.42
CA HIS A 186 14.63 3.57 0.40
C HIS A 186 15.22 3.38 -0.99
N ARG A 187 16.56 3.40 -1.12
CA ARG A 187 17.24 3.13 -2.40
C ARG A 187 16.90 1.76 -3.00
N LYS A 188 16.56 0.77 -2.17
CA LYS A 188 16.22 -0.59 -2.61
C LYS A 188 14.72 -0.73 -2.90
N SER A 189 13.86 -0.06 -2.15
CA SER A 189 12.40 -0.25 -2.20
C SER A 189 11.65 0.76 -3.08
N HIS A 190 12.22 1.95 -3.32
CA HIS A 190 11.57 3.03 -4.07
C HIS A 190 12.12 3.19 -5.49
N GLU A 191 12.23 2.10 -6.25
CA GLU A 191 12.60 2.14 -7.67
C GLU A 191 11.37 2.08 -8.58
N LEU A 192 11.26 3.03 -9.51
CA LEU A 192 10.11 3.15 -10.40
C LEU A 192 9.99 1.99 -11.41
N GLY A 193 11.09 1.34 -11.76
CA GLY A 193 11.09 0.25 -12.75
C GLY A 193 10.21 -0.93 -12.40
N ASN A 194 9.95 -1.14 -11.10
CA ASN A 194 9.02 -2.14 -10.59
C ASN A 194 7.71 -1.54 -10.05
N ALA A 195 7.53 -0.22 -10.16
CA ALA A 195 6.35 0.44 -9.66
C ALA A 195 5.17 0.29 -10.64
N VAL A 196 3.98 0.17 -10.07
CA VAL A 196 2.71 0.16 -10.79
C VAL A 196 2.01 1.49 -10.53
N LEU A 197 1.65 2.19 -11.61
CA LEU A 197 0.84 3.41 -11.52
C LEU A 197 -0.60 3.07 -11.90
N ILE A 198 -1.54 3.39 -11.03
CA ILE A 198 -2.98 3.28 -11.30
C ILE A 198 -3.56 4.68 -11.28
N VAL A 199 -4.25 5.07 -12.35
CA VAL A 199 -4.98 6.34 -12.43
C VAL A 199 -6.45 6.02 -12.65
N THR A 200 -7.30 6.50 -11.74
CA THR A 200 -8.74 6.31 -11.80
C THR A 200 -9.45 7.65 -11.92
N GLY A 201 -10.35 7.80 -12.87
CA GLY A 201 -11.17 9.01 -13.04
C GLY A 201 -11.59 9.27 -14.48
N ASN A 202 -12.18 10.44 -14.74
CA ASN A 202 -12.61 10.85 -16.07
C ASN A 202 -11.42 11.41 -16.89
N ILE A 203 -10.38 10.60 -17.05
CA ILE A 203 -9.16 10.98 -17.76
C ILE A 203 -9.09 10.16 -19.04
N SER A 204 -8.92 10.85 -20.18
CA SER A 204 -8.69 10.17 -21.45
C SER A 204 -7.28 9.56 -21.51
N LYS A 205 -7.13 8.46 -22.26
CA LYS A 205 -5.82 7.83 -22.49
C LYS A 205 -4.79 8.81 -23.08
N THR A 206 -5.22 9.69 -23.99
CA THR A 206 -4.36 10.69 -24.63
C THR A 206 -3.93 11.77 -23.64
N THR A 207 -4.82 12.22 -22.75
CA THR A 207 -4.49 13.15 -21.65
C THR A 207 -3.41 12.54 -20.75
N LEU A 208 -3.61 11.31 -20.27
CA LEU A 208 -2.64 10.65 -19.39
C LEU A 208 -1.30 10.43 -20.07
N GLN A 209 -1.28 9.98 -21.33
CA GLN A 209 -0.04 9.85 -22.10
C GLN A 209 0.70 11.18 -22.27
N LYS A 210 -0.02 12.29 -22.45
CA LYS A 210 0.59 13.62 -22.54
C LYS A 210 1.19 14.04 -21.19
N ALA A 211 0.47 13.82 -20.09
CA ALA A 211 0.98 14.10 -18.74
C ALA A 211 2.26 13.28 -18.46
N LEU A 212 2.26 11.98 -18.76
CA LEU A 212 3.41 11.09 -18.57
C LEU A 212 4.66 11.53 -19.34
N ARG A 213 4.50 11.99 -20.59
CA ARG A 213 5.62 12.51 -21.40
C ARG A 213 6.24 13.79 -20.84
N ASN A 214 5.49 14.54 -20.04
CA ASN A 214 5.93 15.80 -19.45
C ASN A 214 6.53 15.62 -18.04
N LEU A 215 6.60 14.38 -17.53
CA LEU A 215 7.19 14.10 -16.24
C LEU A 215 8.71 14.16 -16.29
N ASN A 216 9.31 14.76 -15.27
CA ASN A 216 10.75 14.77 -15.04
C ASN A 216 11.10 13.65 -14.07
N PHE A 217 11.61 12.55 -14.61
CA PHE A 217 12.00 11.39 -13.81
C PHE A 217 13.28 11.66 -13.02
N PRO A 218 13.31 11.40 -11.70
CA PRO A 218 14.50 11.65 -10.87
C PRO A 218 15.74 10.85 -11.30
N LYS A 219 15.51 9.65 -11.82
CA LYS A 219 16.52 8.75 -12.38
C LYS A 219 15.87 7.80 -13.39
N PRO A 220 16.65 7.22 -14.33
CA PRO A 220 16.15 6.13 -15.18
C PRO A 220 15.71 4.94 -14.32
N ALA A 221 14.61 4.30 -14.70
CA ALA A 221 14.18 3.07 -14.04
C ALA A 221 15.23 1.96 -14.16
N ALA A 222 15.51 1.32 -13.03
CA ALA A 222 16.27 0.07 -12.97
C ALA A 222 15.31 -1.10 -12.76
N PRO A 223 15.47 -2.23 -13.47
CA PRO A 223 14.74 -3.45 -13.17
C PRO A 223 15.17 -3.94 -11.77
N ILE A 224 14.21 -4.26 -10.90
CA ILE A 224 14.52 -5.01 -9.68
C ILE A 224 14.03 -6.45 -9.85
N ALA A 225 14.90 -7.42 -9.54
CA ALA A 225 14.47 -8.80 -9.44
C ALA A 225 13.38 -8.93 -8.35
N PRO A 226 12.26 -9.62 -8.60
CA PRO A 226 11.25 -9.83 -7.57
C PRO A 226 11.92 -10.47 -6.34
N THR A 227 11.77 -9.85 -5.17
CA THR A 227 12.17 -10.50 -3.91
C THR A 227 11.35 -11.77 -3.77
N PRO A 228 11.98 -12.96 -3.74
CA PRO A 228 11.27 -14.20 -3.54
C PRO A 228 10.52 -14.12 -2.22
N LEU A 229 9.21 -14.31 -2.27
CA LEU A 229 8.42 -14.39 -1.06
C LEU A 229 8.69 -15.76 -0.43
N PRO A 230 9.15 -15.81 0.84
CA PRO A 230 9.39 -17.10 1.48
C PRO A 230 8.08 -17.89 1.51
N THR A 231 8.10 -19.19 1.24
CA THR A 231 6.88 -19.99 1.43
C THR A 231 6.74 -20.25 2.92
N PRO A 232 5.59 -19.90 3.56
CA PRO A 232 5.37 -20.26 4.94
C PRO A 232 5.50 -21.77 5.15
N GLU A 233 6.20 -22.17 6.21
CA GLU A 233 6.16 -23.56 6.65
C GLU A 233 4.73 -23.88 7.15
N VAL A 234 4.05 -24.77 6.44
CA VAL A 234 2.71 -25.23 6.84
C VAL A 234 2.88 -26.40 7.81
N GLY A 235 2.46 -26.22 9.06
CA GLY A 235 2.47 -27.27 10.09
C GLY A 235 1.30 -27.14 11.07
N ASN A 236 0.97 -28.23 11.74
CA ASN A 236 -0.04 -28.24 12.81
C ASN A 236 0.62 -27.78 14.11
N LYS A 237 0.76 -26.47 14.30
CA LYS A 237 1.18 -25.88 15.58
C LYS A 237 -0.06 -25.37 16.32
N ARG A 238 -0.27 -25.87 17.54
CA ARG A 238 -1.25 -25.32 18.46
C ARG A 238 -0.49 -24.54 19.51
N VAL A 239 -0.69 -23.23 19.54
CA VAL A 239 -0.20 -22.36 20.61
C VAL A 239 -1.41 -21.98 21.46
N ALA A 240 -1.30 -22.22 22.76
CA ALA A 240 -2.27 -21.76 23.76
C ALA A 240 -1.52 -20.82 24.70
N ALA A 241 -2.07 -19.64 24.91
CA ALA A 241 -1.53 -18.65 25.83
C ALA A 241 -2.69 -17.95 26.53
N ASP A 242 -2.61 -17.85 27.85
CA ASP A 242 -3.53 -17.04 28.64
C ASP A 242 -2.99 -15.61 28.67
N ILE A 243 -3.67 -14.69 27.99
CA ILE A 243 -3.26 -13.29 27.88
C ILE A 243 -4.28 -12.46 28.66
N GLN A 244 -3.81 -11.79 29.70
CA GLN A 244 -4.63 -10.81 30.43
C GLN A 244 -4.55 -9.48 29.70
N VAL A 245 -5.67 -9.08 29.08
CA VAL A 245 -5.80 -7.76 28.46
C VAL A 245 -6.80 -6.97 29.27
N ALA A 246 -6.36 -5.84 29.84
CA ALA A 246 -7.14 -5.02 30.76
C ALA A 246 -8.50 -4.54 30.20
N ARG A 247 -8.65 -4.56 28.86
CA ARG A 247 -9.83 -4.06 28.14
C ARG A 247 -10.79 -5.16 27.65
N LEU A 248 -10.54 -6.43 27.97
CA LEU A 248 -11.44 -7.52 27.59
C LEU A 248 -12.50 -7.76 28.66
N GLY A 249 -13.76 -7.44 28.33
CA GLY A 249 -14.90 -7.61 29.22
C GLY A 249 -15.50 -9.03 29.26
N SER A 250 -14.99 -9.97 28.44
CA SER A 250 -15.47 -11.36 28.40
C SER A 250 -14.41 -12.30 27.81
N PRO A 251 -14.48 -13.62 28.10
CA PRO A 251 -13.63 -14.62 27.46
C PRO A 251 -13.82 -14.64 25.93
N THR A 252 -12.72 -14.55 25.18
CA THR A 252 -12.71 -14.49 23.71
C THR A 252 -11.76 -15.54 23.15
N LEU A 253 -12.19 -16.30 22.14
CA LEU A 253 -11.36 -17.26 21.42
C LEU A 253 -10.87 -16.68 20.09
N PHE A 254 -9.55 -16.69 19.88
CA PHE A 254 -8.93 -16.35 18.60
C PHE A 254 -8.49 -17.62 17.86
N TYR A 255 -8.88 -17.74 16.60
CA TYR A 255 -8.49 -18.85 15.73
C TYR A 255 -8.04 -18.35 14.36
N ARG A 256 -6.83 -18.75 13.93
CA ARG A 256 -6.29 -18.45 12.59
C ARG A 256 -5.70 -19.73 11.99
N LYS A 257 -6.03 -20.01 10.73
CA LYS A 257 -5.59 -21.21 10.00
C LYS A 257 -5.00 -20.82 8.66
N LEU A 258 -3.78 -21.28 8.36
CA LEU A 258 -3.20 -21.17 7.03
C LEU A 258 -3.87 -22.15 6.07
N ILE A 259 -4.31 -21.66 4.92
CA ILE A 259 -4.91 -22.47 3.85
C ILE A 259 -4.11 -22.29 2.56
N LYS A 260 -3.70 -23.38 1.90
CA LYS A 260 -3.14 -23.27 0.54
C LYS A 260 -4.23 -22.74 -0.39
N ARG A 261 -3.97 -21.61 -1.04
CA ARG A 261 -4.86 -21.09 -2.09
C ARG A 261 -4.80 -22.04 -3.29
N PRO A 262 -5.93 -22.46 -3.88
CA PRO A 262 -5.93 -23.15 -5.15
C PRO A 262 -5.21 -22.31 -6.22
N PRO A 263 -4.55 -22.91 -7.23
CA PRO A 263 -3.96 -22.16 -8.33
C PRO A 263 -5.04 -21.25 -8.94
N ALA A 264 -4.82 -19.93 -8.93
CA ALA A 264 -5.78 -18.99 -9.50
C ALA A 264 -5.64 -19.00 -11.03
N GLN A 265 -6.76 -19.17 -11.75
CA GLN A 265 -6.85 -18.88 -13.19
C GLN A 265 -7.00 -17.36 -13.46
N MET A 266 -6.34 -16.50 -12.68
CA MET A 266 -6.44 -15.05 -12.86
C MET A 266 -5.56 -14.61 -14.03
N ARG A 267 -6.12 -13.81 -14.96
CA ARG A 267 -5.32 -13.02 -15.91
C ARG A 267 -4.46 -12.03 -15.11
N PRO A 268 -3.21 -11.76 -15.51
CA PRO A 268 -2.23 -11.10 -14.64
C PRO A 268 -2.52 -9.59 -14.54
N PHE A 269 -3.35 -9.22 -13.57
CA PHE A 269 -3.16 -7.95 -12.86
C PHE A 269 -2.12 -8.24 -11.78
N ALA A 270 -0.85 -8.28 -12.19
CA ALA A 270 0.28 -8.65 -11.33
C ALA A 270 0.65 -7.48 -10.40
N ILE A 271 -0.26 -7.13 -9.50
CA ILE A 271 0.06 -6.36 -8.29
C ILE A 271 0.23 -7.42 -7.21
N LYS A 272 1.37 -7.48 -6.53
CA LYS A 272 1.65 -8.46 -5.44
C LYS A 272 0.50 -8.54 -4.42
N GLN A 273 -0.26 -7.47 -4.25
CA GLN A 273 -1.46 -7.38 -3.41
C GLN A 273 -2.51 -8.49 -3.67
N PHE A 274 -2.59 -9.07 -4.87
CA PHE A 274 -3.59 -10.09 -5.21
C PHE A 274 -3.11 -11.53 -5.13
N GLU A 275 -1.80 -11.73 -5.01
CA GLU A 275 -1.19 -13.03 -4.80
C GLU A 275 -0.81 -13.12 -3.33
N PHE A 276 -1.63 -13.74 -2.48
CA PHE A 276 -1.23 -14.65 -1.38
C PHE A 276 -2.32 -14.77 -0.30
N TYR A 277 -2.32 -15.96 0.32
CA TYR A 277 -3.15 -16.49 1.42
C TYR A 277 -4.35 -15.65 1.90
N ALA A 278 -5.56 -16.14 1.60
CA ALA A 278 -6.75 -15.67 2.30
C ALA A 278 -6.70 -16.10 3.77
N GLN A 279 -6.64 -15.15 4.69
CA GLN A 279 -6.89 -15.42 6.11
C GLN A 279 -8.41 -15.36 6.34
N ARG A 280 -8.98 -16.41 6.91
CA ARG A 280 -10.32 -16.35 7.52
C ARG A 280 -10.15 -16.15 9.02
N SER A 281 -10.59 -15.01 9.51
CA SER A 281 -10.74 -14.71 10.94
C SER A 281 -12.21 -14.88 11.30
N ALA A 282 -12.50 -15.49 12.45
CA ALA A 282 -13.84 -15.56 13.01
C ALA A 282 -13.76 -15.20 14.50
N HIS A 283 -14.63 -14.28 14.93
CA HIS A 283 -14.84 -13.99 16.34
C HIS A 283 -15.98 -14.89 16.82
N LEU A 284 -15.66 -15.85 17.68
CA LEU A 284 -16.67 -16.70 18.31
C LEU A 284 -16.89 -16.17 19.73
N TYR A 285 -18.05 -15.58 19.97
CA TYR A 285 -18.52 -15.30 21.31
C TYR A 285 -19.03 -16.61 21.92
N PRO A 286 -18.71 -16.94 23.19
CA PRO A 286 -19.38 -18.04 23.85
C PRO A 286 -20.89 -17.76 23.90
N ALA A 287 -21.69 -18.74 23.52
CA ALA A 287 -23.10 -18.75 23.90
C ALA A 287 -23.16 -18.80 25.42
N GLY A 288 -23.94 -17.89 26.01
CA GLY A 288 -24.01 -17.66 27.46
C GLY A 288 -24.37 -18.88 28.29
#